data_AF-A0A523WP50-F1
#
_entry.id   AF-A0A523WP50-F1
#
_cell.length_a   1.000
_cell.length_b   1.000
_cell.length_c   1.000
_cell.angle_alpha   90.00
_cell.angle_beta   90.00
_cell.angle_gamma   90.00
#
_symmetry.space_group_name_H-M   'P 1'
#
loop_
_entity.id
_entity.type
_entity.pdbx_description
1 polymer ?
#
loop_
_entity_poly.entity_id
_entity_poly.type
_entity_poly.pdbx_seq_one_letter_code
_entity_poly.pdbx_strand_id
1 'polypeptide(L)'
;MVKKSSIEDLNNLKKIEKGFNLPLYTLVEGTDVFGKGFNEKTTLSYISHNGSSFWLTNSVPVGSELKIIIDLPPNLTKEKTLKLIIKGKVVFIEAPKDKNSRHRVSIRFENKYIIRADE
;
A
#
# COMPACT_ATOMS: atom_id res chain seq x y z
N MET A 1 -40.53 -23.46 -19.40
CA MET A 1 -39.17 -23.32 -19.95
C MET A 1 -38.53 -22.09 -19.30
N VAL A 2 -37.76 -22.26 -18.22
CA VAL A 2 -37.04 -21.15 -17.56
C VAL A 2 -35.56 -21.42 -17.72
N LYS A 3 -34.87 -20.52 -18.44
CA LYS A 3 -33.44 -20.61 -18.72
C LYS A 3 -32.66 -20.54 -17.42
N LYS A 4 -31.88 -21.58 -17.17
CA LYS A 4 -30.84 -21.66 -16.13
C LYS A 4 -29.75 -20.65 -16.53
N SER A 5 -29.70 -19.48 -15.91
CA SER A 5 -28.58 -18.55 -16.08
C SER A 5 -27.35 -19.21 -15.47
N SER A 6 -26.34 -19.46 -16.31
CA SER A 6 -25.14 -20.20 -15.96
C SER A 6 -24.41 -19.55 -14.80
N ILE A 7 -24.03 -20.39 -13.84
CA ILE A 7 -23.21 -20.09 -12.65
C ILE A 7 -21.85 -19.46 -13.03
N GLU A 8 -21.48 -19.53 -14.31
CA GLU A 8 -20.26 -18.96 -14.90
C GLU A 8 -20.20 -17.43 -14.84
N ASP A 9 -21.34 -16.73 -14.88
CA ASP A 9 -21.37 -15.25 -14.82
C ASP A 9 -21.04 -14.69 -13.42
N LEU A 10 -21.11 -15.52 -12.36
CA LEU A 10 -20.75 -15.13 -10.99
C LEU A 10 -19.25 -15.23 -10.71
N ASN A 11 -18.47 -15.86 -11.59
CA ASN A 11 -17.01 -15.99 -11.42
C ASN A 11 -16.24 -14.69 -11.73
N ASN A 12 -16.93 -13.62 -12.14
CA ASN A 12 -16.34 -12.28 -12.29
C ASN A 12 -16.36 -11.45 -11.00
N LEU A 13 -16.74 -12.05 -9.87
CA LEU A 13 -16.52 -11.49 -8.54
C LEU A 13 -15.00 -11.41 -8.31
N LYS A 14 -14.46 -10.18 -8.44
CA LYS A 14 -13.09 -9.75 -8.09
C LYS A 14 -12.31 -10.82 -7.35
N LYS A 15 -11.39 -11.50 -8.06
CA LYS A 15 -10.41 -12.42 -7.48
C LYS A 15 -9.84 -11.78 -6.21
N ILE A 16 -10.22 -12.28 -5.04
CA ILE A 16 -9.71 -11.81 -3.76
C ILE A 16 -8.22 -12.15 -3.76
N GLU A 17 -7.39 -11.14 -4.03
CA GLU A 17 -5.94 -11.35 -4.07
C GLU A 17 -5.47 -11.76 -2.68
N LYS A 18 -4.68 -12.84 -2.63
CA LYS A 18 -3.98 -13.25 -1.42
C LYS A 18 -3.04 -12.11 -1.03
N GLY A 19 -3.29 -11.51 0.14
CA GLY A 19 -2.44 -10.50 0.75
C GLY A 19 -2.19 -10.84 2.21
N PHE A 20 -1.25 -10.16 2.83
CA PHE A 20 -0.96 -10.34 4.25
C PHE A 20 -1.48 -9.15 5.05
N ASN A 21 -2.20 -9.42 6.14
CA ASN A 21 -2.45 -8.44 7.19
C ASN A 21 -1.27 -8.47 8.17
N LEU A 22 -0.12 -8.00 7.71
CA LEU A 22 1.09 -7.86 8.53
C LEU A 22 1.23 -6.38 8.90
N PRO A 23 1.08 -6.00 10.18
CA PRO A 23 1.38 -4.64 10.61
C PRO A 23 2.89 -4.42 10.54
N LEU A 24 3.38 -4.01 9.38
CA LEU A 24 4.78 -3.67 9.15
C LEU A 24 4.98 -2.17 9.33
N TYR A 25 5.96 -1.80 10.15
CA TYR A 25 6.39 -0.41 10.26
C TYR A 25 6.91 0.06 8.91
N THR A 26 6.43 1.22 8.49
CA THR A 26 6.70 1.75 7.15
C THR A 26 6.95 3.23 7.21
N LEU A 27 8.02 3.68 6.56
CA LEU A 27 8.23 5.09 6.24
C LEU A 27 7.71 5.36 4.83
N VAL A 28 6.90 6.40 4.69
CA VAL A 28 6.36 6.86 3.41
C VAL A 28 6.99 8.19 3.06
N GLU A 29 7.62 8.26 1.90
CA GLU A 29 8.19 9.49 1.33
C GLU A 29 7.36 9.90 0.12
N GLY A 30 7.05 11.19 -0.01
CA GLY A 30 6.23 11.69 -1.10
C GLY A 30 6.13 13.21 -1.16
N THR A 31 5.19 13.68 -1.96
CA THR A 31 4.85 15.10 -2.10
C THR A 31 3.37 15.29 -1.79
N ASP A 32 3.07 16.27 -0.94
CA ASP A 32 1.70 16.60 -0.56
C ASP A 32 0.96 17.37 -1.67
N VAL A 33 -0.33 17.66 -1.44
CA VAL A 33 -1.17 18.45 -2.36
C VAL A 33 -0.67 19.88 -2.61
N PHE A 34 0.24 20.40 -1.80
CA PHE A 34 0.85 21.73 -1.95
C PHE A 34 2.22 21.69 -2.64
N GLY A 35 2.67 20.51 -3.07
CA GLY A 35 3.98 20.35 -3.70
C GLY A 35 5.14 20.23 -2.70
N LYS A 36 4.87 20.12 -1.40
CA LYS A 36 5.91 20.00 -0.36
C LYS A 36 6.29 18.53 -0.13
N GLY A 37 7.58 18.25 -0.09
CA GLY A 37 8.11 16.93 0.26
C GLY A 37 7.80 16.57 1.73
N PHE A 38 7.43 15.31 1.98
CA PHE A 38 7.17 14.81 3.33
C PHE A 38 7.75 13.41 3.54
N ASN A 39 8.00 13.09 4.81
CA ASN A 39 8.34 11.77 5.31
C ASN A 39 7.39 11.44 6.48
N GLU A 40 6.60 10.37 6.37
CA GLU A 40 5.60 9.99 7.37
C GLU A 40 5.73 8.53 7.78
N LYS A 41 5.79 8.28 9.09
CA LYS A 41 5.76 6.92 9.65
C LYS A 41 4.34 6.41 9.75
N THR A 42 4.11 5.18 9.30
CA THR A 42 2.80 4.52 9.34
C THR A 42 2.96 3.01 9.54
N THR A 43 1.83 2.31 9.60
CA THR A 43 1.76 0.85 9.64
C THR A 43 0.97 0.38 8.42
N LEU A 44 1.50 -0.59 7.68
CA LEU A 44 0.77 -1.18 6.57
C LEU A 44 -0.51 -1.86 7.07
N SER A 45 -1.63 -1.52 6.44
CA SER A 45 -2.91 -2.20 6.68
C SER A 45 -3.11 -3.40 5.74
N TYR A 46 -2.47 -3.36 4.57
CA TYR A 46 -2.57 -4.39 3.53
C TYR A 46 -1.36 -4.31 2.58
N ILE A 47 -0.89 -5.46 2.10
CA ILE A 47 0.07 -5.56 0.99
C ILE A 47 -0.18 -6.82 0.16
N SER A 48 -0.08 -6.68 -1.17
CA SER A 48 0.01 -7.76 -2.15
C SER A 48 1.16 -7.49 -3.12
N HIS A 49 1.35 -8.36 -4.10
CA HIS A 49 2.32 -8.14 -5.19
C HIS A 49 1.97 -6.93 -6.07
N ASN A 50 0.70 -6.50 -6.10
CA ASN A 50 0.22 -5.42 -6.96
C ASN A 50 0.16 -4.05 -6.26
N GLY A 51 0.06 -4.03 -4.93
CA GLY A 51 -0.13 -2.78 -4.22
C GLY A 51 -0.24 -2.93 -2.71
N SER A 52 -0.50 -1.80 -2.07
CA SER A 52 -0.58 -1.71 -0.61
C SER A 52 -1.52 -0.59 -0.18
N SER A 53 -2.04 -0.70 1.04
CA SER A 53 -2.86 0.34 1.67
C SER A 53 -2.36 0.66 3.08
N PHE A 54 -2.35 1.93 3.45
CA PHE A 54 -1.89 2.44 4.73
C PHE A 54 -2.56 3.79 5.05
N TRP A 55 -2.37 4.27 6.27
CA TRP A 55 -2.97 5.52 6.73
C TRP A 55 -1.95 6.66 6.67
N LEU A 56 -2.34 7.81 6.11
CA LEU A 56 -1.54 9.04 6.09
C LEU A 56 -2.30 10.21 6.71
N THR A 57 -1.54 11.09 7.35
CA THR A 57 -1.98 12.40 7.81
C THR A 57 -1.75 13.44 6.71
N ASN A 58 -0.66 13.31 5.95
CA ASN A 58 -0.41 14.15 4.79
C ASN A 58 -1.43 13.83 3.67
N SER A 59 -2.09 14.88 3.17
CA SER A 59 -2.95 14.78 2.00
C SER A 59 -2.10 14.65 0.74
N VAL A 60 -2.39 13.64 -0.07
CA VAL A 60 -1.66 13.35 -1.31
C VAL A 60 -2.62 13.32 -2.51
N PRO A 61 -2.21 13.76 -3.70
CA PRO A 61 -3.07 13.68 -4.88
C PRO A 61 -3.11 12.26 -5.46
N VAL A 62 -4.24 11.85 -6.05
CA VAL A 62 -4.32 10.62 -6.84
C VAL A 62 -3.37 10.72 -8.04
N GLY A 63 -2.64 9.64 -8.34
CA GLY A 63 -1.62 9.58 -9.39
C GLY A 63 -0.23 10.05 -8.96
N SER A 64 -0.07 10.62 -7.76
CA SER A 64 1.27 10.96 -7.24
C SER A 64 2.11 9.71 -6.95
N GLU A 65 3.42 9.85 -7.04
CA GLU A 65 4.36 8.80 -6.63
C GLU A 65 4.59 8.85 -5.12
N LEU A 66 4.52 7.69 -4.47
CA LEU A 66 4.99 7.49 -3.12
C LEU A 66 6.08 6.42 -3.11
N LYS A 67 7.12 6.64 -2.31
CA LYS A 67 8.11 5.62 -1.98
C LYS A 67 7.80 5.11 -0.58
N ILE A 68 7.58 3.80 -0.46
CA ILE A 68 7.40 3.13 0.83
C ILE A 68 8.67 2.35 1.17
N ILE A 69 9.07 2.44 2.43
CA ILE A 69 10.24 1.78 3.00
C ILE A 69 9.72 0.96 4.16
N ILE A 70 9.65 -0.35 3.98
CA ILE A 70 9.04 -1.29 4.92
C ILE A 70 10.15 -1.98 5.70
N ASP A 71 10.07 -1.93 7.02
CA ASP A 71 10.95 -2.71 7.88
C ASP A 71 10.53 -4.19 7.82
N LEU A 72 11.45 -5.04 7.36
CA LEU A 72 11.19 -6.48 7.31
C LEU A 72 11.46 -7.12 8.67
N PRO A 73 10.58 -8.03 9.14
CA PRO A 73 10.78 -8.74 10.39
C PRO A 73 12.15 -9.42 10.49
N PRO A 74 12.83 -9.36 11.65
CA PRO A 74 14.19 -9.88 11.80
C PRO A 74 14.27 -11.39 11.64
N ASN A 75 13.18 -12.13 11.84
CA ASN A 75 13.14 -13.57 11.58
C ASN A 75 13.24 -13.93 10.08
N LEU A 76 13.13 -12.96 9.16
CA LEU A 76 13.37 -13.18 7.74
C LEU A 76 14.87 -13.24 7.40
N THR A 77 15.74 -12.77 8.29
CA THR A 77 17.20 -12.74 8.08
C THR A 77 17.97 -12.92 9.38
N LYS A 78 18.83 -13.94 9.45
CA LYS A 78 19.54 -14.31 10.68
C LYS A 78 20.45 -13.21 11.26
N GLU A 79 20.94 -12.27 10.45
CA GLU A 79 22.04 -11.37 10.85
C GLU A 79 21.91 -9.91 10.39
N LYS A 80 20.90 -9.55 9.59
CA LYS A 80 20.79 -8.20 9.01
C LYS A 80 19.37 -7.67 9.09
N THR A 81 19.21 -6.43 9.55
CA THR A 81 17.96 -5.67 9.37
C THR A 81 17.78 -5.40 7.88
N LEU A 82 16.68 -5.87 7.30
CA LEU A 82 16.36 -5.62 5.91
C LEU A 82 15.24 -4.58 5.79
N LYS A 83 15.35 -3.74 4.76
CA LYS A 83 14.28 -2.85 4.32
C LYS A 83 13.84 -3.23 2.91
N LEU A 84 12.53 -3.28 2.72
CA LEU A 84 11.90 -3.42 1.41
C LEU A 84 11.48 -2.04 0.92
N ILE A 85 12.11 -1.58 -0.16
CA ILE A 85 11.86 -0.27 -0.77
C ILE A 85 11.05 -0.47 -2.05
N ILE A 86 9.85 0.12 -2.10
CA ILE A 86 8.92 0.00 -3.22
C ILE A 86 8.40 1.39 -3.59
N LYS A 87 8.33 1.67 -4.90
CA LYS A 87 7.62 2.84 -5.42
C LYS A 87 6.25 2.46 -5.94
N GLY A 88 5.29 3.35 -5.79
CA GLY A 88 3.94 3.14 -6.29
C GLY A 88 3.22 4.45 -6.58
N LYS A 89 2.14 4.35 -7.34
CA LYS A 89 1.25 5.49 -7.65
C LYS A 89 0.00 5.40 -6.79
N VAL A 90 -0.43 6.52 -6.23
CA VAL A 90 -1.71 6.61 -5.50
C VAL A 90 -2.84 6.31 -6.48
N VAL A 91 -3.65 5.29 -6.18
CA VAL A 91 -4.80 4.88 -7.01
C VAL A 91 -6.14 5.07 -6.32
N PHE A 92 -6.15 5.19 -4.99
CA PHE A 92 -7.37 5.39 -4.21
C PHE A 92 -7.07 6.08 -2.87
N ILE A 93 -7.99 6.94 -2.45
CA ILE A 93 -7.96 7.62 -1.15
C ILE A 93 -9.35 7.49 -0.54
N GLU A 94 -9.44 6.88 0.62
CA GLU A 94 -10.65 6.86 1.43
C GLU A 94 -10.77 8.18 2.19
N ALA A 95 -11.94 8.81 2.09
CA ALA A 95 -12.21 10.05 2.79
C ALA A 95 -12.10 9.84 4.32
N PRO A 96 -11.55 10.84 5.04
CA PRO A 96 -11.40 10.74 6.48
C PRO A 96 -12.81 10.83 7.11
N LYS A 97 -13.05 10.14 8.23
CA LYS A 97 -14.35 10.24 8.92
C LYS A 97 -14.54 11.61 9.59
N ASP A 98 -13.44 12.23 9.99
CA ASP A 98 -13.38 13.53 10.64
C ASP A 98 -12.24 14.39 10.06
N LYS A 99 -12.33 15.73 10.15
CA LYS A 99 -11.34 16.68 9.58
C LYS A 99 -9.89 16.48 10.07
N ASN A 100 -9.69 15.85 11.23
CA ASN A 100 -8.37 15.54 11.80
C ASN A 100 -8.00 14.05 11.71
N SER A 101 -8.81 13.23 11.04
CA SER A 101 -8.54 11.80 10.93
C SER A 101 -7.65 11.48 9.74
N ARG A 102 -6.80 10.46 9.90
CA ARG A 102 -5.94 9.98 8.83
C ARG A 102 -6.78 9.50 7.66
N HIS A 103 -6.25 9.64 6.45
CA HIS A 103 -6.82 9.11 5.23
C HIS A 103 -6.25 7.75 4.94
N ARG A 104 -7.07 6.82 4.47
CA ARG A 104 -6.57 5.54 3.97
C ARG A 104 -6.15 5.71 2.52
N VAL A 105 -4.87 5.56 2.26
CA VAL A 105 -4.28 5.68 0.92
C VAL A 105 -3.97 4.28 0.41
N SER A 106 -4.32 4.01 -0.86
CA SER A 106 -3.90 2.80 -1.56
C SER A 106 -3.03 3.15 -2.76
N ILE A 107 -1.90 2.45 -2.89
CA ILE A 107 -0.98 2.59 -4.00
C ILE A 107 -0.94 1.31 -4.82
N ARG A 108 -0.79 1.47 -6.13
CA ARG A 108 -0.37 0.39 -7.03
C ARG A 108 1.13 0.46 -7.20
N PHE A 109 1.81 -0.65 -6.99
CA PHE A 109 3.26 -0.71 -7.13
C PHE A 109 3.67 -0.50 -8.59
N GLU A 110 4.78 0.20 -8.76
CA GLU A 110 5.53 0.13 -10.00
C GLU A 110 6.33 -1.18 -9.99
N ASN A 111 6.59 -1.80 -11.15
CA ASN A 111 7.26 -3.10 -11.26
C ASN A 111 8.76 -3.09 -10.83
N LYS A 112 9.15 -2.18 -9.94
CA LYS A 112 10.50 -1.98 -9.43
C LYS A 112 10.46 -2.02 -7.90
N TYR A 113 11.03 -3.07 -7.33
CA TYR A 113 11.27 -3.20 -5.89
C TYR A 113 12.77 -3.44 -5.64
N ILE A 114 13.24 -3.00 -4.48
CA ILE A 114 14.62 -3.18 -4.05
C ILE A 114 14.62 -3.69 -2.61
N ILE A 115 15.33 -4.78 -2.36
CA ILE A 115 15.63 -5.27 -1.01
C ILE A 115 17.06 -4.87 -0.70
N ARG A 116 17.27 -4.15 0.41
CA ARG A 116 18.62 -3.76 0.87
C ARG A 116 18.76 -4.02 2.37
N ALA A 117 20.00 -4.19 2.82
CA ALA A 117 20.32 -4.09 4.23
C ALA A 117 20.11 -2.64 4.69
N ASP A 118 19.73 -2.47 5.96
CA ASP A 118 19.83 -1.19 6.63
C ASP A 118 21.34 -0.86 6.77
N GLU A 119 21.76 0.33 6.30
CA GLU A 119 23.15 0.80 6.38
C GLU A 119 23.47 1.40 7.75
#